data_AF-A0A6V8NZQ8-F1
#
_entry.id   AF-A0A6V8NZQ8-F1
#
_cell.length_a   1.000
_cell.length_b   1.000
_cell.length_c   1.000
_cell.angle_alpha   90.00
_cell.angle_beta   90.00
_cell.angle_gamma   90.00
#
_symmetry.space_group_name_H-M   'P 1'
#
loop_
_entity.id
_entity.type
_entity.pdbx_description
1 polymer ?
#
loop_
_entity_poly.entity_id
_entity_poly.type
_entity_poly.pdbx_seq_one_letter_code
_entity_poly.pdbx_strand_id
1 'polypeptide(L)'
;GNSSLEPEIAQIMKEAEKEIAEEKEYVEELLYYARHAYDTFQRLKVKDLISDERLFKEMKERFGNYFDGGMGAEAIKKLLSQMDCPAESQRLRKIIRESTGQKRSRAIKRLKVVSAFNHSTNNPQNMILEVIPVIPPDLRPMVQLDGGRFATSDLNDLYRRVINRNNRLKRLLDLGAPEIIVNNEKRMLQEAVDALFDNGRRGKAVVGAGNRPLKSLSDMLKGKQGRFRQNLLGKRVDYSGRSVIIVGPNLKLYQCGLPKLMALELYKPFVMKRLVDLDYVQNIKSAKRMVERMRSIVWDVLEEVIEDHPVLLNRAPTLHRLGIQAFMPVLIEGKAIQIHPLVCGAFNADFDGDQMAVHVPLSAEAQAEAKVLMRSMNNVLSPANGNPIMTSSQDMVLGCYYMTVEKEQELGEGKFFSSPDETIMAYSFGRLALHAPINVRLKGKMRRTTVGRIIFNETLPQDYEYVNTPVSKKELVTILAECAERYPISVVTEVMDRIKEIGFRFATRAGLTIGMDDIDVPPALSCRKAGGAA
;
A
#
# COMPACT_ATOMS: atom_id res chain seq x y z
N GLY A 1 -99.99 24.31 -27.71
CA GLY A 1 -99.60 23.54 -26.51
C GLY A 1 -98.15 23.79 -26.25
N ASN A 2 -97.83 24.57 -25.21
CA ASN A 2 -96.49 25.00 -24.81
C ASN A 2 -95.68 23.89 -24.11
N SER A 3 -95.75 22.63 -24.58
CA SER A 3 -95.17 21.47 -23.87
C SER A 3 -93.97 20.83 -24.58
N SER A 4 -93.36 21.50 -25.58
CA SER A 4 -92.22 20.96 -26.35
C SER A 4 -90.90 21.70 -26.14
N LEU A 5 -90.88 22.83 -25.42
CA LEU A 5 -89.65 23.62 -25.14
C LEU A 5 -89.11 23.42 -23.71
N GLU A 6 -89.92 22.85 -22.80
CA GLU A 6 -89.53 22.63 -21.40
C GLU A 6 -88.29 21.73 -21.21
N PRO A 7 -88.10 20.61 -21.93
CA PRO A 7 -86.92 19.76 -21.72
C PRO A 7 -85.62 20.36 -22.30
N GLU A 8 -85.68 21.09 -23.41
CA GLU A 8 -84.51 21.79 -23.97
C GLU A 8 -84.07 22.96 -23.09
N ILE A 9 -85.04 23.74 -22.55
CA ILE A 9 -84.76 24.81 -21.60
C ILE A 9 -84.14 24.23 -20.31
N ALA A 10 -84.65 23.11 -19.80
CA ALA A 10 -84.10 22.46 -18.61
C ALA A 10 -82.66 21.94 -18.82
N GLN A 11 -82.33 21.48 -20.03
CA GLN A 11 -80.98 21.00 -20.33
C GLN A 11 -79.98 22.14 -20.48
N ILE A 12 -80.35 23.22 -21.18
CA ILE A 12 -79.54 24.45 -21.26
C ILE A 12 -79.34 25.07 -19.88
N MET A 13 -80.37 25.09 -19.04
CA MET A 13 -80.24 25.57 -17.66
C MET A 13 -79.28 24.72 -16.83
N LYS A 14 -79.28 23.40 -16.99
CA LYS A 14 -78.38 22.49 -16.27
C LYS A 14 -76.92 22.61 -16.74
N GLU A 15 -76.70 22.82 -18.04
CA GLU A 15 -75.38 23.12 -18.59
C GLU A 15 -74.88 24.49 -18.09
N ALA A 16 -75.73 25.51 -18.10
CA ALA A 16 -75.41 26.83 -17.55
C ALA A 16 -75.14 26.76 -16.03
N GLU A 17 -75.89 26.00 -15.25
CA GLU A 17 -75.64 25.79 -13.82
C GLU A 17 -74.30 25.09 -13.57
N LYS A 18 -73.92 24.15 -14.43
CA LYS A 18 -72.63 23.47 -14.36
C LYS A 18 -71.47 24.40 -14.73
N GLU A 19 -71.61 25.19 -15.79
CA GLU A 19 -70.63 26.22 -16.16
C GLU A 19 -70.49 27.28 -15.05
N ILE A 20 -71.59 27.71 -14.45
CA ILE A 20 -71.58 28.64 -13.31
C ILE A 20 -70.88 28.01 -12.09
N ALA A 21 -71.06 26.70 -11.85
CA ALA A 21 -70.39 26.00 -10.77
C ALA A 21 -68.88 25.87 -11.01
N GLU A 22 -68.47 25.47 -12.22
CA GLU A 22 -67.07 25.36 -12.64
C GLU A 22 -66.37 26.73 -12.58
N GLU A 23 -67.03 27.81 -13.03
CA GLU A 23 -66.49 29.17 -12.96
C GLU A 23 -66.41 29.69 -11.51
N LYS A 24 -67.40 29.37 -10.66
CA LYS A 24 -67.34 29.70 -9.22
C LYS A 24 -66.19 29.00 -8.53
N GLU A 25 -65.97 27.72 -8.79
CA GLU A 25 -64.85 26.95 -8.23
C GLU A 25 -63.50 27.54 -8.67
N TYR A 26 -63.38 27.90 -9.96
CA TYR A 26 -62.20 28.59 -10.48
C TYR A 26 -61.94 29.95 -9.81
N VAL A 27 -62.98 30.76 -9.64
CA VAL A 27 -62.88 32.07 -8.97
C VAL A 27 -62.53 31.91 -7.48
N GLU A 28 -63.10 30.91 -6.80
CA GLU A 28 -62.77 30.61 -5.41
C GLU A 28 -61.30 30.15 -5.26
N GLU A 29 -60.81 29.32 -6.19
CA GLU A 29 -59.40 28.91 -6.24
C GLU A 29 -58.48 30.14 -6.44
N LEU A 30 -58.80 31.01 -7.39
CA LEU A 30 -58.05 32.26 -7.63
C LEU A 30 -58.05 33.18 -6.40
N LEU A 31 -59.20 33.36 -5.74
CA LEU A 31 -59.32 34.17 -4.53
C LEU A 31 -58.53 33.57 -3.37
N TYR A 32 -58.52 32.25 -3.25
CA TYR A 32 -57.74 31.54 -2.26
C TYR A 32 -56.24 31.82 -2.43
N TYR A 33 -55.68 31.59 -3.62
CA TYR A 33 -54.26 31.85 -3.86
C TYR A 33 -53.91 33.35 -3.76
N ALA A 34 -54.79 34.25 -4.21
CA ALA A 34 -54.58 35.69 -4.08
C ALA A 34 -54.49 36.15 -2.61
N ARG A 35 -55.38 35.65 -1.75
CA ARG A 35 -55.35 35.94 -0.30
C ARG A 35 -54.12 35.31 0.35
N HIS A 36 -53.81 34.08 0.00
CA HIS A 36 -52.67 33.37 0.53
C HIS A 36 -51.34 34.02 0.11
N ALA A 37 -51.26 34.54 -1.12
CA ALA A 37 -50.12 35.31 -1.63
C ALA A 37 -49.92 36.61 -0.84
N TYR A 38 -51.00 37.31 -0.50
CA TYR A 38 -50.95 38.53 0.32
C TYR A 38 -50.49 38.22 1.76
N ASP A 39 -51.07 37.21 2.40
CA ASP A 39 -50.69 36.79 3.77
C ASP A 39 -49.22 36.35 3.84
N THR A 40 -48.77 35.60 2.82
CA THR A 40 -47.39 35.15 2.72
C THR A 40 -46.44 36.33 2.47
N PHE A 41 -46.82 37.29 1.62
CA PHE A 41 -46.06 38.52 1.38
C PHE A 41 -45.88 39.35 2.66
N GLN A 42 -46.94 39.53 3.46
CA GLN A 42 -46.86 40.28 4.71
C GLN A 42 -45.88 39.67 5.73
N ARG A 43 -45.70 38.34 5.71
CA ARG A 43 -44.84 37.61 6.65
C ARG A 43 -43.46 37.28 6.09
N LEU A 44 -43.16 37.70 4.86
CA LEU A 44 -41.98 37.29 4.12
C LEU A 44 -40.68 37.77 4.80
N LYS A 45 -39.78 36.84 5.08
CA LYS A 45 -38.43 37.11 5.58
C LYS A 45 -37.38 36.74 4.54
N VAL A 46 -36.22 37.39 4.66
CA VAL A 46 -35.05 37.05 3.84
C VAL A 46 -34.63 35.62 4.14
N LYS A 47 -34.57 34.77 3.09
CA LYS A 47 -34.29 33.32 3.11
C LYS A 47 -35.48 32.41 3.42
N ASP A 48 -36.71 32.92 3.36
CA ASP A 48 -37.90 32.06 3.40
C ASP A 48 -38.02 31.22 2.11
N LEU A 49 -38.41 29.96 2.26
CA LEU A 49 -38.60 29.03 1.16
C LEU A 49 -40.10 28.90 0.85
N ILE A 50 -40.48 29.20 -0.39
CA ILE A 50 -41.83 29.00 -0.90
C ILE A 50 -41.78 27.72 -1.75
N SER A 51 -42.45 26.66 -1.30
CA SER A 51 -42.46 25.35 -1.98
C SER A 51 -43.47 25.24 -3.11
N ASP A 52 -44.52 26.07 -3.09
CA ASP A 52 -45.57 26.06 -4.10
C ASP A 52 -45.23 27.02 -5.25
N GLU A 53 -45.02 26.46 -6.44
CA GLU A 53 -44.69 27.21 -7.65
C GLU A 53 -45.84 28.12 -8.10
N ARG A 54 -47.11 27.71 -7.91
CA ARG A 54 -48.28 28.51 -8.29
C ARG A 54 -48.37 29.75 -7.41
N LEU A 55 -48.23 29.55 -6.10
CA LEU A 55 -48.18 30.64 -5.12
C LEU A 55 -47.02 31.62 -5.41
N PHE A 56 -45.81 31.10 -5.69
CA PHE A 56 -44.66 31.94 -6.01
C PHE A 56 -44.88 32.76 -7.30
N LYS A 57 -45.47 32.15 -8.33
CA LYS A 57 -45.80 32.84 -9.58
C LYS A 57 -46.80 33.97 -9.34
N GLU A 58 -47.87 33.71 -8.58
CA GLU A 58 -48.88 34.72 -8.29
C GLU A 58 -48.35 35.85 -7.40
N MET A 59 -47.49 35.52 -6.43
CA MET A 59 -46.76 36.51 -5.63
C MET A 59 -45.87 37.39 -6.51
N LYS A 60 -45.17 36.81 -7.49
CA LYS A 60 -44.29 37.55 -8.40
C LYS A 60 -45.08 38.46 -9.35
N GLU A 61 -46.22 38.00 -9.86
CA GLU A 61 -47.09 38.81 -10.73
C GLU A 61 -47.70 40.00 -9.98
N ARG A 62 -48.16 39.81 -8.73
CA ARG A 62 -48.84 40.87 -7.95
C ARG A 62 -47.88 41.78 -7.17
N PHE A 63 -46.82 41.21 -6.59
CA PHE A 63 -45.93 41.89 -5.63
C PHE A 63 -44.46 41.88 -6.04
N GLY A 64 -44.13 41.50 -7.28
CA GLY A 64 -42.74 41.36 -7.76
C GLY A 64 -41.90 42.64 -7.69
N ASN A 65 -42.51 43.82 -7.58
CA ASN A 65 -41.79 45.07 -7.37
C ASN A 65 -41.22 45.23 -5.95
N TYR A 66 -41.74 44.48 -4.98
CA TYR A 66 -41.42 44.64 -3.56
C TYR A 66 -40.42 43.60 -3.02
N PHE A 67 -40.19 42.50 -3.75
CA PHE A 67 -39.25 41.45 -3.34
C PHE A 67 -38.50 40.87 -4.56
N ASP A 68 -37.22 40.53 -4.40
CA ASP A 68 -36.44 39.76 -5.39
C ASP A 68 -36.42 38.29 -4.95
N GLY A 69 -37.17 37.45 -5.67
CA GLY A 69 -37.22 36.01 -5.49
C GLY A 69 -36.65 35.30 -6.71
N GLY A 70 -35.75 34.34 -6.49
CA GLY A 70 -35.16 33.54 -7.56
C GLY A 70 -35.06 32.06 -7.18
N MET A 71 -34.91 31.21 -8.18
CA MET A 71 -34.70 29.77 -8.02
C MET A 71 -33.35 29.32 -8.59
N GLY A 72 -32.86 28.18 -8.14
CA GLY A 72 -31.62 27.56 -8.65
C GLY A 72 -30.33 28.18 -8.12
N ALA A 73 -29.21 27.87 -8.81
CA ALA A 73 -27.87 28.26 -8.39
C ALA A 73 -27.63 29.78 -8.40
N GLU A 74 -28.27 30.51 -9.31
CA GLU A 74 -28.18 31.97 -9.41
C GLU A 74 -28.72 32.66 -8.15
N ALA A 75 -29.84 32.18 -7.61
CA ALA A 75 -30.42 32.69 -6.37
C ALA A 75 -29.49 32.46 -5.17
N ILE A 76 -28.87 31.27 -5.08
CA ILE A 76 -27.88 30.97 -4.04
C ILE A 76 -26.65 31.88 -4.18
N LYS A 77 -26.17 32.12 -5.41
CA LYS A 77 -25.05 33.03 -5.66
C LYS A 77 -25.38 34.46 -5.21
N LYS A 78 -26.55 34.98 -5.56
CA LYS A 78 -27.02 36.30 -5.11
C LYS A 78 -27.02 36.39 -3.57
N LEU A 79 -27.57 35.38 -2.89
CA LEU A 79 -27.58 35.34 -1.42
C LEU A 79 -26.18 35.30 -0.80
N LEU A 80 -25.22 34.59 -1.43
CA LEU A 80 -23.83 34.54 -0.98
C LEU A 80 -23.09 35.86 -1.26
N SER A 81 -23.41 36.56 -2.34
CA SER A 81 -22.80 37.86 -2.69
C SER A 81 -23.20 38.98 -1.72
N GLN A 82 -24.41 38.91 -1.17
CA GLN A 82 -24.93 39.87 -0.19
C GLN A 82 -24.48 39.56 1.26
N MET A 83 -23.70 38.50 1.47
CA MET A 83 -23.31 38.05 2.80
C MET A 83 -22.08 38.82 3.33
N ASP A 84 -22.32 39.70 4.31
CA ASP A 84 -21.25 40.35 5.08
C ASP A 84 -20.68 39.41 6.16
N CYS A 85 -19.49 38.86 5.89
CA CYS A 85 -18.80 37.93 6.78
C CYS A 85 -18.28 38.58 8.08
N PRO A 86 -17.71 39.80 8.06
CA PRO A 86 -17.41 40.57 9.28
C PRO A 86 -18.62 40.80 10.19
N ALA A 87 -19.74 41.29 9.65
CA ALA A 87 -20.94 41.56 10.46
C ALA A 87 -21.54 40.29 11.06
N GLU A 88 -21.61 39.20 10.28
CA GLU A 88 -22.13 37.92 10.77
C GLU A 88 -21.20 37.30 11.83
N SER A 89 -19.88 37.49 11.72
CA SER A 89 -18.92 37.06 12.74
C SER A 89 -19.18 37.75 14.09
N GLN A 90 -19.42 39.08 14.08
CA GLN A 90 -19.75 39.83 15.29
C GLN A 90 -21.08 39.36 15.91
N ARG A 91 -22.10 39.13 15.07
CA ARG A 91 -23.40 38.59 15.51
C ARG A 91 -23.25 37.21 16.15
N LEU A 92 -22.50 36.31 15.53
CA LEU A 92 -22.25 34.96 16.06
C LEU A 92 -21.48 35.00 17.39
N ARG A 93 -20.52 35.92 17.55
CA ARG A 93 -19.83 36.13 18.84
C ARG A 93 -20.77 36.58 19.95
N LYS A 94 -21.73 37.48 19.67
CA LYS A 94 -22.77 37.88 20.64
C LYS A 94 -23.65 36.69 21.04
N ILE A 95 -24.14 35.93 20.06
CA ILE A 95 -24.95 34.73 20.30
C ILE A 95 -24.21 33.70 21.17
N ILE A 96 -22.90 33.50 20.95
CA ILE A 96 -22.09 32.57 21.75
C ILE A 96 -21.98 33.01 23.23
N ARG A 97 -22.02 34.32 23.51
CA ARG A 97 -21.98 34.86 24.88
C ARG A 97 -23.34 34.73 25.58
N GLU A 98 -24.43 34.97 24.85
CA GLU A 98 -25.79 35.03 25.41
C GLU A 98 -26.50 33.68 25.49
N SER A 99 -26.16 32.73 24.61
CA SER A 99 -26.88 31.46 24.51
C SER A 99 -26.07 30.26 25.02
N THR A 100 -26.78 29.29 25.60
CA THR A 100 -26.21 28.04 26.14
C THR A 100 -26.70 26.82 25.34
N GLY A 101 -26.03 25.68 25.52
CA GLY A 101 -26.42 24.39 24.91
C GLY A 101 -26.20 24.30 23.39
N GLN A 102 -27.19 23.75 22.67
CA GLN A 102 -27.09 23.45 21.23
C GLN A 102 -26.95 24.70 20.36
N LYS A 103 -27.62 25.81 20.73
CA LYS A 103 -27.54 27.09 19.99
C LYS A 103 -26.10 27.63 19.95
N ARG A 104 -25.40 27.56 21.08
CA ARG A 104 -23.98 27.91 21.19
C ARG A 104 -23.09 27.00 20.34
N SER A 105 -23.29 25.69 20.39
CA SER A 105 -22.50 24.73 19.61
C SER A 105 -22.63 24.96 18.09
N ARG A 106 -23.86 25.20 17.59
CA ARG A 106 -24.10 25.56 16.18
C ARG A 106 -23.44 26.88 15.81
N ALA A 107 -23.54 27.90 16.67
CA ALA A 107 -22.92 29.20 16.45
C ALA A 107 -21.39 29.10 16.40
N ILE A 108 -20.76 28.29 17.25
CA ILE A 108 -19.31 28.04 17.23
C ILE A 108 -18.87 27.40 15.91
N LYS A 109 -19.57 26.34 15.46
CA LYS A 109 -19.26 25.67 14.19
C LYS A 109 -19.37 26.63 13.00
N ARG A 110 -20.42 27.46 12.97
CA ARG A 110 -20.64 28.46 11.91
C ARG A 110 -19.60 29.58 11.98
N LEU A 111 -19.26 30.06 13.18
CA LEU A 111 -18.22 31.07 13.38
C LEU A 111 -16.86 30.57 12.89
N LYS A 112 -16.54 29.28 13.07
CA LYS A 112 -15.30 28.68 12.54
C LYS A 112 -15.21 28.83 11.01
N VAL A 113 -16.31 28.58 10.30
CA VAL A 113 -16.37 28.73 8.83
C VAL A 113 -16.30 30.19 8.41
N VAL A 114 -17.11 31.07 9.01
CA VAL A 114 -17.11 32.51 8.67
C VAL A 114 -15.77 33.16 9.01
N SER A 115 -15.15 32.76 10.12
CA SER A 115 -13.82 33.23 10.50
C SER A 115 -12.77 32.82 9.47
N ALA A 116 -12.84 31.61 8.91
CA ALA A 116 -11.90 31.19 7.86
C ALA A 116 -12.03 32.05 6.58
N PHE A 117 -13.25 32.46 6.22
CA PHE A 117 -13.45 33.43 5.13
C PHE A 117 -12.90 34.82 5.48
N ASN A 118 -13.09 35.31 6.69
CA ASN A 118 -12.54 36.62 7.10
C ASN A 118 -10.99 36.67 7.13
N HIS A 119 -10.33 35.53 7.36
CA HIS A 119 -8.86 35.46 7.35
C HIS A 119 -8.28 35.13 5.97
N SER A 120 -9.10 34.74 4.99
CA SER A 120 -8.66 34.42 3.64
C SER A 120 -9.11 35.48 2.65
N THR A 121 -8.49 35.51 1.47
CA THR A 121 -8.91 36.39 0.35
C THR A 121 -10.09 35.82 -0.44
N ASN A 122 -10.72 34.75 0.05
CA ASN A 122 -11.73 34.00 -0.69
C ASN A 122 -13.11 34.60 -0.46
N ASN A 123 -13.83 34.84 -1.55
CA ASN A 123 -15.23 35.29 -1.49
C ASN A 123 -16.19 34.08 -1.44
N PRO A 124 -17.22 34.08 -0.57
CA PRO A 124 -18.18 32.97 -0.48
C PRO A 124 -18.90 32.64 -1.79
N GLN A 125 -19.15 33.65 -2.64
CA GLN A 125 -19.79 33.47 -3.95
C GLN A 125 -19.00 32.57 -4.91
N ASN A 126 -17.67 32.45 -4.72
CA ASN A 126 -16.80 31.65 -5.59
C ASN A 126 -17.04 30.14 -5.44
N MET A 127 -17.86 29.71 -4.46
CA MET A 127 -18.30 28.32 -4.35
C MET A 127 -19.27 27.91 -5.46
N ILE A 128 -19.93 28.87 -6.12
CA ILE A 128 -20.77 28.64 -7.29
C ILE A 128 -19.91 28.84 -8.54
N LEU A 129 -19.67 27.75 -9.27
CA LEU A 129 -18.79 27.75 -10.44
C LEU A 129 -19.51 28.33 -11.66
N GLU A 130 -18.93 29.39 -12.24
CA GLU A 130 -19.39 29.95 -13.53
C GLU A 130 -18.60 29.40 -14.72
N VAL A 131 -17.34 29.04 -14.46
CA VAL A 131 -16.42 28.52 -15.47
C VAL A 131 -15.77 27.26 -14.92
N ILE A 132 -15.78 26.19 -15.72
CA ILE A 132 -15.16 24.91 -15.39
C ILE A 132 -13.91 24.71 -16.24
N PRO A 133 -12.72 24.56 -15.63
CA PRO A 133 -11.50 24.27 -16.38
C PRO A 133 -11.53 22.86 -16.96
N VAL A 134 -10.94 22.71 -18.14
CA VAL A 134 -10.81 21.42 -18.83
C VAL A 134 -9.38 20.90 -18.68
N ILE A 135 -9.23 19.65 -18.27
CA ILE A 135 -7.93 19.00 -18.11
C ILE A 135 -7.22 18.88 -19.48
N PRO A 136 -5.89 19.06 -19.54
CA PRO A 136 -5.10 18.87 -20.76
C PRO A 136 -5.36 17.51 -21.45
N PRO A 137 -5.39 17.45 -22.80
CA PRO A 137 -5.67 16.23 -23.55
C PRO A 137 -4.78 15.03 -23.18
N ASP A 138 -3.51 15.25 -22.87
CA ASP A 138 -2.54 14.19 -22.53
C ASP A 138 -2.90 13.44 -21.24
N LEU A 139 -3.63 14.08 -20.32
CA LEU A 139 -4.12 13.44 -19.09
C LEU A 139 -5.46 12.72 -19.30
N ARG A 140 -6.06 12.85 -20.48
CA ARG A 140 -7.31 12.19 -20.91
C ARG A 140 -7.17 11.64 -22.35
N PRO A 141 -6.16 10.79 -22.60
CA PRO A 141 -5.80 10.41 -23.96
C PRO A 141 -6.89 9.58 -24.65
N MET A 142 -6.90 9.65 -25.97
CA MET A 142 -7.60 8.70 -26.83
C MET A 142 -6.54 7.92 -27.61
N VAL A 143 -6.34 6.67 -27.24
CA VAL A 143 -5.29 5.82 -27.83
C VAL A 143 -5.94 4.88 -28.83
N GLN A 144 -5.42 4.86 -30.05
CA GLN A 144 -5.83 3.88 -31.03
C GLN A 144 -5.23 2.52 -30.67
N LEU A 145 -6.09 1.51 -30.57
CA LEU A 145 -5.70 0.11 -30.39
C LEU A 145 -5.64 -0.58 -31.75
N ASP A 146 -4.94 -1.72 -31.79
CA ASP A 146 -4.91 -2.58 -32.96
C ASP A 146 -6.33 -2.98 -33.39
N GLY A 147 -6.61 -2.92 -34.70
CA GLY A 147 -7.94 -3.19 -35.26
C GLY A 147 -8.87 -1.96 -35.34
N GLY A 148 -8.32 -0.74 -35.28
CA GLY A 148 -9.07 0.51 -35.55
C GLY A 148 -10.01 0.94 -34.43
N ARG A 149 -9.94 0.31 -33.25
CA ARG A 149 -10.71 0.68 -32.06
C ARG A 149 -10.00 1.81 -31.31
N PHE A 150 -10.76 2.67 -30.63
CA PHE A 150 -10.21 3.72 -29.77
C PHE A 150 -10.50 3.42 -28.30
N ALA A 151 -9.44 3.42 -27.48
CA ALA A 151 -9.56 3.47 -26.04
C ALA A 151 -9.65 4.93 -25.60
N THR A 152 -10.75 5.31 -24.95
CA THR A 152 -10.99 6.67 -24.49
C THR A 152 -11.06 6.73 -22.97
N SER A 153 -10.60 7.83 -22.38
CA SER A 153 -10.75 8.08 -20.94
C SER A 153 -12.21 8.37 -20.58
N ASP A 154 -12.70 7.80 -19.46
CA ASP A 154 -14.04 8.07 -18.90
C ASP A 154 -14.32 9.59 -18.74
N LEU A 155 -13.28 10.40 -18.47
CA LEU A 155 -13.41 11.85 -18.35
C LEU A 155 -13.88 12.52 -19.65
N ASN A 156 -13.48 12.01 -20.81
CA ASN A 156 -13.89 12.58 -22.10
C ASN A 156 -15.40 12.46 -22.29
N ASP A 157 -16.00 11.36 -21.83
CA ASP A 157 -17.46 11.18 -21.86
C ASP A 157 -18.19 12.14 -20.92
N LEU A 158 -17.64 12.36 -19.72
CA LEU A 158 -18.21 13.30 -18.75
C LEU A 158 -18.12 14.75 -19.27
N TYR A 159 -16.95 15.15 -19.80
CA TYR A 159 -16.79 16.47 -20.43
C TYR A 159 -17.72 16.67 -21.62
N ARG A 160 -17.83 15.67 -22.51
CA ARG A 160 -18.73 15.73 -23.66
C ARG A 160 -20.18 15.94 -23.23
N ARG A 161 -20.64 15.28 -22.16
CA ARG A 161 -21.98 15.49 -21.60
C ARG A 161 -22.18 16.93 -21.13
N VAL A 162 -21.24 17.48 -20.34
CA VAL A 162 -21.32 18.86 -19.85
C VAL A 162 -21.37 19.87 -21.01
N ILE A 163 -20.49 19.72 -22.00
CA ILE A 163 -20.42 20.61 -23.17
C ILE A 163 -21.73 20.56 -23.97
N ASN A 164 -22.24 19.36 -24.25
CA ASN A 164 -23.48 19.19 -25.00
C ASN A 164 -24.69 19.80 -24.27
N ARG A 165 -24.78 19.63 -22.95
CA ARG A 165 -25.82 20.25 -22.12
C ARG A 165 -25.72 21.77 -22.09
N ASN A 166 -24.50 22.30 -21.95
CA ASN A 166 -24.27 23.74 -21.96
C ASN A 166 -24.65 24.38 -23.32
N ASN A 167 -24.22 23.76 -24.43
CA ASN A 167 -24.57 24.23 -25.77
C ASN A 167 -26.08 24.16 -26.04
N ARG A 168 -26.75 23.11 -25.53
CA ARG A 168 -28.21 22.97 -25.64
C ARG A 168 -28.94 24.03 -24.83
N LEU A 169 -28.52 24.28 -23.58
CA LEU A 169 -29.10 25.33 -22.74
C LEU A 169 -28.95 26.71 -23.41
N LYS A 170 -27.77 27.01 -23.96
CA LYS A 170 -27.55 28.26 -24.70
C LYS A 170 -28.52 28.43 -25.86
N ARG A 171 -28.68 27.39 -26.70
CA ARG A 171 -29.64 27.42 -27.82
C ARG A 171 -31.08 27.61 -27.36
N LEU A 172 -31.49 27.00 -26.25
CA LEU A 172 -32.84 27.15 -25.71
C LEU A 172 -33.13 28.58 -25.21
N LEU A 173 -32.12 29.23 -24.62
CA LEU A 173 -32.21 30.64 -24.22
C LEU A 173 -32.30 31.56 -25.44
N ASP A 174 -31.47 31.32 -26.47
CA ASP A 174 -31.46 32.12 -27.70
C ASP A 174 -32.80 32.03 -28.47
N LEU A 175 -33.49 30.89 -28.38
CA LEU A 175 -34.79 30.66 -29.01
C LEU A 175 -35.98 31.14 -28.18
N GLY A 176 -35.75 31.68 -26.97
CA GLY A 176 -36.85 32.09 -26.08
C GLY A 176 -37.74 30.94 -25.62
N ALA A 177 -37.16 29.74 -25.41
CA ALA A 177 -37.92 28.57 -25.00
C ALA A 177 -38.63 28.78 -23.64
N PRO A 178 -39.79 28.14 -23.40
CA PRO A 178 -40.51 28.25 -22.14
C PRO A 178 -39.66 27.94 -20.89
N GLU A 179 -39.92 28.63 -19.79
CA GLU A 179 -39.14 28.52 -18.54
C GLU A 179 -39.03 27.08 -18.01
N ILE A 180 -40.08 26.27 -18.18
CA ILE A 180 -40.10 24.86 -17.74
C ILE A 180 -38.98 24.06 -18.44
N ILE A 181 -38.79 24.27 -19.74
CA ILE A 181 -37.77 23.55 -20.53
C ILE A 181 -36.38 24.04 -20.15
N VAL A 182 -36.21 25.35 -19.97
CA VAL A 182 -34.96 25.96 -19.52
C VAL A 182 -34.57 25.46 -18.13
N ASN A 183 -35.52 25.38 -17.19
CA ASN A 183 -35.28 24.90 -15.83
C ASN A 183 -34.90 23.42 -15.82
N ASN A 184 -35.53 22.60 -16.66
CA ASN A 184 -35.14 21.20 -16.81
C ASN A 184 -33.71 21.08 -17.35
N GLU A 185 -33.33 21.85 -18.37
CA GLU A 185 -31.97 21.80 -18.93
C GLU A 185 -30.93 22.34 -17.93
N LYS A 186 -31.24 23.38 -17.13
CA LYS A 186 -30.40 23.84 -16.02
C LYS A 186 -30.17 22.72 -14.99
N ARG A 187 -31.20 21.95 -14.63
CA ARG A 187 -31.08 20.77 -13.76
C ARG A 187 -30.16 19.70 -14.38
N MET A 188 -30.37 19.36 -15.65
CA MET A 188 -29.55 18.36 -16.35
C MET A 188 -28.08 18.78 -16.48
N LEU A 189 -27.81 20.07 -16.67
CA LEU A 189 -26.45 20.61 -16.65
C LEU A 189 -25.80 20.46 -15.27
N GLN A 190 -26.54 20.78 -14.20
CA GLN A 190 -26.05 20.57 -12.83
C GLN A 190 -25.70 19.10 -12.55
N GLU A 191 -26.56 18.16 -12.96
CA GLU A 191 -26.29 16.73 -12.81
C GLU A 191 -25.05 16.27 -13.60
N ALA A 192 -24.84 16.80 -14.81
CA ALA A 192 -23.67 16.50 -15.62
C ALA A 192 -22.38 17.03 -14.97
N VAL A 193 -22.42 18.22 -14.38
CA VAL A 193 -21.30 18.81 -13.64
C VAL A 193 -21.02 18.02 -12.36
N ASP A 194 -22.06 17.65 -11.61
CA ASP A 194 -21.94 16.82 -10.41
C ASP A 194 -21.28 15.47 -10.75
N ALA A 195 -21.69 14.82 -11.85
CA ALA A 195 -21.09 13.56 -12.31
C ALA A 195 -19.63 13.71 -12.76
N LEU A 196 -19.23 14.86 -13.31
CA LEU A 196 -17.83 15.14 -13.67
C LEU A 196 -16.93 15.20 -12.43
N PHE A 197 -17.38 15.87 -11.37
CA PHE A 197 -16.60 16.03 -10.14
C PHE A 197 -16.64 14.80 -9.23
N ASP A 198 -17.84 14.25 -8.96
CA ASP A 198 -18.03 13.11 -8.05
C ASP A 198 -19.26 12.30 -8.45
N ASN A 199 -19.04 11.32 -9.33
CA ASN A 199 -20.10 10.48 -9.89
C ASN A 199 -20.70 9.57 -8.81
N GLY A 200 -22.00 9.69 -8.54
CA GLY A 200 -22.72 8.85 -7.58
C GLY A 200 -22.93 9.47 -6.19
N ARG A 201 -22.53 10.72 -5.95
CA ARG A 201 -22.70 11.37 -4.62
C ARG A 201 -24.15 11.73 -4.28
N ARG A 202 -24.92 12.21 -5.25
CA ARG A 202 -26.30 12.72 -5.05
C ARG A 202 -27.38 11.91 -5.78
N GLY A 203 -27.00 10.94 -6.60
CA GLY A 203 -27.93 10.16 -7.42
C GLY A 203 -27.28 8.92 -8.01
N LYS A 204 -28.00 8.24 -8.90
CA LYS A 204 -27.49 7.04 -9.57
C LYS A 204 -26.28 7.41 -10.43
N ALA A 205 -25.19 6.65 -10.27
CA ALA A 205 -23.98 6.88 -11.02
C ALA A 205 -24.24 6.77 -12.52
N VAL A 206 -23.67 7.71 -13.26
CA VAL A 206 -23.70 7.69 -14.72
C VAL A 206 -22.83 6.53 -15.20
N VAL A 207 -23.43 5.64 -15.98
CA VAL A 207 -22.77 4.47 -16.56
C VAL A 207 -22.32 4.73 -18.00
N GLY A 208 -21.19 4.11 -18.36
CA GLY A 208 -20.65 4.10 -19.71
C GLY A 208 -21.04 2.84 -20.49
N ALA A 209 -20.38 2.62 -21.63
CA ALA A 209 -20.49 1.37 -22.37
C ALA A 209 -20.05 0.19 -21.49
N GLY A 210 -20.90 -0.84 -21.37
CA GLY A 210 -20.66 -1.99 -20.49
C GLY A 210 -21.21 -1.86 -19.06
N ASN A 211 -22.17 -0.95 -18.81
CA ASN A 211 -22.87 -0.79 -17.51
C ASN A 211 -21.95 -0.50 -16.30
N ARG A 212 -20.68 -0.18 -16.52
CA ARG A 212 -19.75 0.25 -15.48
C ARG A 212 -19.94 1.74 -15.18
N PRO A 213 -19.93 2.18 -13.90
CA PRO A 213 -19.91 3.60 -13.58
C PRO A 213 -18.64 4.27 -14.10
N LEU A 214 -18.80 5.43 -14.72
CA LEU A 214 -17.68 6.25 -15.21
C LEU A 214 -16.87 6.80 -14.03
N LYS A 215 -15.54 6.78 -14.12
CA LYS A 215 -14.65 7.35 -13.10
C LYS A 215 -14.67 8.89 -13.19
N SER A 216 -15.02 9.54 -12.08
CA SER A 216 -15.00 11.00 -11.95
C SER A 216 -13.60 11.54 -11.59
N LEU A 217 -13.45 12.87 -11.58
CA LEU A 217 -12.22 13.52 -11.13
C LEU A 217 -11.83 13.13 -9.69
N SER A 218 -12.81 13.06 -8.79
CA SER A 218 -12.58 12.66 -7.41
C SER A 218 -12.14 11.20 -7.30
N ASP A 219 -12.73 10.30 -8.10
CA ASP A 219 -12.38 8.87 -8.11
C ASP A 219 -10.96 8.61 -8.63
N MET A 220 -10.45 9.46 -9.52
CA MET A 220 -9.07 9.37 -9.97
C MET A 220 -8.08 9.70 -8.86
N LEU A 221 -8.45 10.57 -7.91
CA LEU A 221 -7.59 10.96 -6.80
C LEU A 221 -7.71 10.01 -5.61
N LYS A 222 -8.94 9.61 -5.23
CA LYS A 222 -9.21 8.82 -4.02
C LYS A 222 -9.13 7.31 -4.24
N GLY A 223 -9.02 6.56 -3.14
CA GLY A 223 -9.07 5.09 -3.15
C GLY A 223 -7.72 4.39 -3.38
N LYS A 224 -7.76 3.04 -3.40
CA LYS A 224 -6.56 2.20 -3.57
C LYS A 224 -5.94 2.33 -4.96
N GLN A 225 -6.78 2.44 -5.99
CA GLN A 225 -6.38 2.69 -7.38
C GLN A 225 -6.24 4.19 -7.71
N GLY A 226 -6.40 5.07 -6.71
CA GLY A 226 -6.28 6.51 -6.88
C GLY A 226 -4.83 6.94 -7.01
N ARG A 227 -4.60 8.13 -7.58
CA ARG A 227 -3.27 8.69 -7.84
C ARG A 227 -2.37 8.71 -6.62
N PHE A 228 -2.90 9.07 -5.44
CA PHE A 228 -2.08 9.17 -4.22
C PHE A 228 -1.47 7.82 -3.80
N ARG A 229 -2.28 6.76 -3.69
CA ARG A 229 -1.79 5.48 -3.19
C ARG A 229 -1.07 4.67 -4.26
N GLN A 230 -1.59 4.64 -5.48
CA GLN A 230 -1.07 3.76 -6.52
C GLN A 230 0.13 4.35 -7.26
N ASN A 231 0.16 5.66 -7.53
CA ASN A 231 1.14 6.27 -8.43
C ASN A 231 2.17 7.16 -7.71
N LEU A 232 1.76 7.86 -6.65
CA LEU A 232 2.69 8.72 -5.91
C LEU A 232 3.52 7.91 -4.92
N LEU A 233 2.88 7.03 -4.15
CA LEU A 233 3.56 6.15 -3.18
C LEU A 233 4.05 4.84 -3.83
N GLY A 234 3.28 4.29 -4.77
CA GLY A 234 3.69 3.16 -5.59
C GLY A 234 4.32 3.63 -6.89
N LYS A 235 5.61 3.41 -7.08
CA LYS A 235 6.26 3.66 -8.37
C LYS A 235 6.92 2.39 -8.86
N ARG A 236 6.72 2.10 -10.15
CA ARG A 236 7.57 1.14 -10.84
C ARG A 236 8.90 1.83 -11.06
N VAL A 237 9.98 1.13 -10.75
CA VAL A 237 11.34 1.66 -10.79
C VAL A 237 12.16 0.84 -11.78
N ASP A 238 12.98 1.54 -12.55
CA ASP A 238 13.99 0.92 -13.41
C ASP A 238 15.14 0.36 -12.57
N TYR A 239 16.10 -0.32 -13.20
CA TYR A 239 17.23 -0.98 -12.52
C TYR A 239 16.77 -1.97 -11.43
N SER A 240 15.69 -2.68 -11.74
CA SER A 240 15.12 -3.70 -10.88
C SER A 240 14.93 -5.03 -11.62
N GLY A 241 15.06 -6.13 -10.88
CA GLY A 241 14.91 -7.49 -11.38
C GLY A 241 14.13 -8.35 -10.39
N ARG A 242 13.58 -9.48 -10.83
CA ARG A 242 12.95 -10.46 -9.94
C ARG A 242 13.31 -11.88 -10.40
N SER A 243 13.64 -12.75 -9.45
CA SER A 243 13.79 -14.18 -9.72
C SER A 243 13.47 -15.01 -8.48
N VAL A 244 13.36 -16.32 -8.68
CA VAL A 244 13.21 -17.32 -7.63
C VAL A 244 14.49 -17.37 -6.80
N ILE A 245 14.33 -17.55 -5.49
CA ILE A 245 15.47 -17.71 -4.57
C ILE A 245 15.81 -19.20 -4.35
N ILE A 246 17.10 -19.45 -4.19
CA ILE A 246 17.66 -20.75 -3.81
C ILE A 246 18.66 -20.56 -2.66
N VAL A 247 18.96 -21.66 -1.97
CA VAL A 247 19.90 -21.65 -0.85
C VAL A 247 21.34 -21.49 -1.35
N GLY A 248 22.07 -20.54 -0.78
CA GLY A 248 23.51 -20.35 -1.01
C GLY A 248 24.31 -20.59 0.27
N PRO A 249 24.55 -21.85 0.68
CA PRO A 249 25.16 -22.16 1.99
C PRO A 249 26.61 -21.68 2.10
N ASN A 250 27.34 -21.63 0.97
CA ASN A 250 28.74 -21.21 0.90
C ASN A 250 28.93 -19.69 0.89
N LEU A 251 27.85 -18.91 0.79
CA LEU A 251 27.93 -17.45 0.83
C LEU A 251 28.25 -16.98 2.25
N LYS A 252 28.87 -15.82 2.36
CA LYS A 252 28.98 -15.09 3.64
C LYS A 252 27.69 -14.33 3.93
N LEU A 253 27.46 -13.95 5.18
CA LEU A 253 26.22 -13.28 5.59
C LEU A 253 25.89 -12.00 4.76
N TYR A 254 26.92 -11.26 4.33
CA TYR A 254 26.77 -10.03 3.53
C TYR A 254 26.70 -10.23 2.01
N GLN A 255 26.79 -11.46 1.52
CA GLN A 255 26.83 -11.76 0.09
C GLN A 255 25.50 -12.33 -0.39
N CYS A 256 25.18 -12.08 -1.66
CA CYS A 256 24.10 -12.77 -2.37
C CYS A 256 24.62 -13.25 -3.73
N GLY A 257 24.18 -14.41 -4.20
CA GLY A 257 24.49 -14.85 -5.55
C GLY A 257 23.52 -14.22 -6.55
N LEU A 258 24.06 -13.47 -7.52
CA LEU A 258 23.29 -12.83 -8.57
C LEU A 258 23.56 -13.51 -9.93
N PRO A 259 22.52 -13.96 -10.64
CA PRO A 259 22.68 -14.56 -11.97
C PRO A 259 23.38 -13.61 -12.95
N LYS A 260 24.37 -14.13 -13.68
CA LYS A 260 25.14 -13.36 -14.69
C LYS A 260 24.27 -12.58 -15.67
N LEU A 261 23.23 -13.20 -16.22
CA LEU A 261 22.31 -12.55 -17.17
C LEU A 261 21.52 -11.40 -16.53
N MET A 262 21.08 -11.58 -15.28
CA MET A 262 20.35 -10.54 -14.55
C MET A 262 21.30 -9.37 -14.22
N ALA A 263 22.49 -9.69 -13.73
CA ALA A 263 23.52 -8.70 -13.44
C ALA A 263 23.87 -7.86 -14.69
N LEU A 264 24.04 -8.51 -15.85
CA LEU A 264 24.37 -7.82 -17.09
C LEU A 264 23.30 -6.80 -17.52
N GLU A 265 22.01 -7.14 -17.39
CA GLU A 265 20.92 -6.20 -17.71
C GLU A 265 20.81 -5.07 -16.67
N LEU A 266 20.98 -5.37 -15.38
CA LEU A 266 20.94 -4.36 -14.32
C LEU A 266 22.10 -3.36 -14.41
N TYR A 267 23.30 -3.84 -14.73
CA TYR A 267 24.52 -3.04 -14.78
C TYR A 267 24.90 -2.58 -16.20
N LYS A 268 24.02 -2.77 -17.18
CA LYS A 268 24.28 -2.53 -18.61
C LYS A 268 24.93 -1.16 -18.91
N PRO A 269 24.43 -0.03 -18.37
CA PRO A 269 25.04 1.27 -18.66
C PRO A 269 26.44 1.42 -18.05
N PHE A 270 26.68 0.84 -16.88
CA PHE A 270 27.96 0.88 -16.19
C PHE A 270 29.02 0.07 -16.94
N VAL A 271 28.66 -1.13 -17.40
CA VAL A 271 29.52 -1.97 -18.23
C VAL A 271 29.83 -1.27 -19.55
N MET A 272 28.83 -0.67 -20.20
CA MET A 272 29.05 0.07 -21.46
C MET A 272 29.99 1.26 -21.28
N LYS A 273 29.89 1.99 -20.16
CA LYS A 273 30.81 3.08 -19.84
C LYS A 273 32.22 2.55 -19.59
N ARG A 274 32.36 1.51 -18.76
CA ARG A 274 33.66 0.93 -18.39
C ARG A 274 34.41 0.34 -19.60
N LEU A 275 33.69 -0.27 -20.55
CA LEU A 275 34.27 -0.76 -21.81
C LEU A 275 34.85 0.37 -22.69
N VAL A 276 34.28 1.56 -22.63
CA VAL A 276 34.80 2.75 -23.33
C VAL A 276 35.98 3.33 -22.56
N ASP A 277 35.88 3.43 -21.24
CA ASP A 277 36.95 3.96 -20.37
C ASP A 277 38.24 3.10 -20.42
N LEU A 278 38.11 1.80 -20.68
CA LEU A 278 39.23 0.85 -20.84
C LEU A 278 39.71 0.71 -22.29
N ASP A 279 39.23 1.56 -23.21
CA ASP A 279 39.59 1.57 -24.65
C ASP A 279 39.34 0.26 -25.41
N TYR A 280 38.53 -0.67 -24.87
CA TYR A 280 38.08 -1.85 -25.63
C TYR A 280 37.19 -1.46 -26.81
N VAL A 281 36.45 -0.35 -26.67
CA VAL A 281 35.54 0.14 -27.70
C VAL A 281 35.52 1.68 -27.72
N GLN A 282 35.62 2.29 -28.90
CA GLN A 282 35.63 3.75 -29.04
C GLN A 282 34.25 4.43 -28.85
N ASN A 283 33.15 3.72 -29.13
CA ASN A 283 31.79 4.30 -29.18
C ASN A 283 30.78 3.51 -28.35
N ILE A 284 29.86 4.22 -27.68
CA ILE A 284 28.76 3.63 -26.88
C ILE A 284 27.88 2.68 -27.72
N LYS A 285 27.61 3.01 -28.99
CA LYS A 285 26.83 2.13 -29.89
C LYS A 285 27.53 0.79 -30.13
N SER A 286 28.84 0.80 -30.27
CA SER A 286 29.64 -0.42 -30.44
C SER A 286 29.70 -1.21 -29.13
N ALA A 287 29.81 -0.53 -27.99
CA ALA A 287 29.74 -1.15 -26.66
C ALA A 287 28.39 -1.84 -26.44
N LYS A 288 27.28 -1.20 -26.83
CA LYS A 288 25.93 -1.81 -26.79
C LYS A 288 25.86 -3.12 -27.59
N ARG A 289 26.36 -3.13 -28.83
CA ARG A 289 26.39 -4.36 -29.66
C ARG A 289 27.27 -5.44 -29.03
N MET A 290 28.35 -5.05 -28.39
CA MET A 290 29.28 -5.98 -27.74
C MET A 290 28.67 -6.65 -26.51
N VAL A 291 27.93 -5.87 -25.72
CA VAL A 291 27.14 -6.37 -24.59
C VAL A 291 25.99 -7.27 -25.05
N GLU A 292 25.25 -6.88 -26.09
CA GLU A 292 24.17 -7.70 -26.66
C GLU A 292 24.67 -9.03 -27.23
N ARG A 293 25.91 -9.07 -27.74
CA ARG A 293 26.58 -10.30 -28.21
C ARG A 293 27.24 -11.11 -27.10
N MET A 294 27.22 -10.65 -25.86
CA MET A 294 27.77 -11.33 -24.67
C MET A 294 29.21 -11.84 -24.87
N ARG A 295 30.11 -10.99 -25.39
CA ARG A 295 31.54 -11.34 -25.55
C ARG A 295 32.20 -11.66 -24.20
N SER A 296 33.22 -12.52 -24.19
CA SER A 296 33.91 -12.95 -22.97
C SER A 296 34.37 -11.80 -22.06
N ILE A 297 35.04 -10.81 -22.64
CA ILE A 297 35.56 -9.62 -21.91
C ILE A 297 34.48 -8.80 -21.20
N VAL A 298 33.20 -8.91 -21.62
CA VAL A 298 32.09 -8.23 -20.95
C VAL A 298 31.89 -8.79 -19.54
N TRP A 299 32.18 -10.08 -19.33
CA TRP A 299 32.07 -10.72 -18.02
C TRP A 299 33.15 -10.25 -17.06
N ASP A 300 34.38 -10.09 -17.54
CA ASP A 300 35.50 -9.59 -16.74
C ASP A 300 35.22 -8.15 -16.26
N VAL A 301 34.73 -7.29 -17.17
CA VAL A 301 34.34 -5.92 -16.84
C VAL A 301 33.12 -5.88 -15.91
N LEU A 302 32.18 -6.81 -16.07
CA LEU A 302 31.01 -6.90 -15.20
C LEU A 302 31.41 -7.26 -13.77
N GLU A 303 32.36 -8.18 -13.59
CA GLU A 303 32.88 -8.57 -12.28
C GLU A 303 33.55 -7.39 -11.57
N GLU A 304 34.39 -6.63 -12.27
CA GLU A 304 35.02 -5.40 -11.75
C GLU A 304 33.98 -4.35 -11.32
N VAL A 305 32.93 -4.13 -12.12
CA VAL A 305 31.88 -3.15 -11.81
C VAL A 305 31.05 -3.53 -10.58
N ILE A 306 30.91 -4.82 -10.31
CA ILE A 306 30.05 -5.35 -9.25
C ILE A 306 30.76 -5.44 -7.90
N GLU A 307 32.08 -5.59 -7.88
CA GLU A 307 32.86 -5.91 -6.68
C GLU A 307 32.56 -4.99 -5.49
N ASP A 308 32.45 -3.67 -5.73
CA ASP A 308 32.15 -2.68 -4.70
C ASP A 308 30.76 -2.03 -4.86
N HIS A 309 29.83 -2.71 -5.54
CA HIS A 309 28.48 -2.19 -5.79
C HIS A 309 27.39 -3.04 -5.10
N PRO A 310 26.77 -2.57 -4.00
CA PRO A 310 25.75 -3.32 -3.29
C PRO A 310 24.45 -3.41 -4.10
N VAL A 311 23.62 -4.41 -3.80
CA VAL A 311 22.25 -4.54 -4.31
C VAL A 311 21.27 -4.69 -3.15
N LEU A 312 20.04 -4.21 -3.34
CA LEU A 312 18.97 -4.36 -2.36
C LEU A 312 18.08 -5.54 -2.74
N LEU A 313 17.96 -6.52 -1.84
CA LEU A 313 16.99 -7.60 -1.95
C LEU A 313 15.75 -7.26 -1.15
N ASN A 314 14.58 -7.49 -1.75
CA ASN A 314 13.28 -7.28 -1.12
C ASN A 314 12.36 -8.47 -1.40
N ARG A 315 11.69 -8.96 -0.35
CA ARG A 315 10.60 -9.94 -0.46
C ARG A 315 9.26 -9.29 -0.18
N ALA A 316 8.29 -9.54 -1.07
CA ALA A 316 6.91 -9.12 -0.86
C ALA A 316 6.12 -10.24 -0.17
N PRO A 317 5.26 -9.95 0.82
CA PRO A 317 4.98 -8.63 1.40
C PRO A 317 6.06 -8.15 2.40
N THR A 318 6.43 -6.87 2.34
CA THR A 318 7.39 -6.25 3.27
C THR A 318 6.66 -5.83 4.56
N LEU A 319 6.80 -6.60 5.63
CA LEU A 319 6.11 -6.34 6.92
C LEU A 319 6.88 -5.38 7.83
N HIS A 320 8.21 -5.38 7.75
CA HIS A 320 9.10 -4.58 8.58
C HIS A 320 10.39 -4.25 7.82
N ARG A 321 11.21 -3.35 8.39
CA ARG A 321 12.44 -2.87 7.72
C ARG A 321 13.40 -3.98 7.28
N LEU A 322 13.48 -5.09 8.03
CA LEU A 322 14.37 -6.22 7.70
C LEU A 322 13.96 -7.00 6.44
N GLY A 323 12.78 -6.73 5.89
CA GLY A 323 12.37 -7.29 4.59
C GLY A 323 13.06 -6.64 3.39
N ILE A 324 13.89 -5.61 3.62
CA ILE A 324 14.80 -5.03 2.63
C ILE A 324 16.20 -4.96 3.23
N GLN A 325 17.16 -5.61 2.59
CA GLN A 325 18.57 -5.58 3.04
C GLN A 325 19.51 -5.46 1.85
N ALA A 326 20.68 -4.89 2.10
CA ALA A 326 21.74 -4.75 1.12
C ALA A 326 22.73 -5.91 1.20
N PHE A 327 23.15 -6.40 0.04
CA PHE A 327 24.11 -7.48 -0.13
C PHE A 327 25.16 -7.11 -1.18
N MET A 328 26.34 -7.68 -1.06
CA MET A 328 27.36 -7.64 -2.10
C MET A 328 27.10 -8.76 -3.11
N PRO A 329 26.92 -8.48 -4.40
CA PRO A 329 26.61 -9.52 -5.37
C PRO A 329 27.85 -10.37 -5.67
N VAL A 330 27.65 -11.68 -5.76
CA VAL A 330 28.62 -12.64 -6.29
C VAL A 330 28.02 -13.20 -7.57
N LEU A 331 28.75 -13.14 -8.68
CA LEU A 331 28.26 -13.66 -9.95
C LEU A 331 28.13 -15.19 -9.88
N ILE A 332 26.93 -15.68 -10.18
CA ILE A 332 26.64 -17.13 -10.23
C ILE A 332 26.07 -17.52 -11.58
N GLU A 333 26.27 -18.79 -11.93
CA GLU A 333 25.62 -19.42 -13.06
C GLU A 333 24.14 -19.72 -12.77
N GLY A 334 23.34 -19.82 -13.83
CA GLY A 334 21.91 -20.10 -13.73
C GLY A 334 21.04 -18.84 -13.75
N LYS A 335 19.81 -18.97 -13.22
CA LYS A 335 18.78 -17.90 -13.26
C LYS A 335 18.19 -17.55 -11.89
N ALA A 336 18.48 -18.33 -10.86
CA ALA A 336 17.93 -18.15 -9.51
C ALA A 336 18.90 -17.35 -8.63
N ILE A 337 18.37 -16.54 -7.73
CA ILE A 337 19.17 -15.74 -6.78
C ILE A 337 19.55 -16.63 -5.61
N GLN A 338 20.82 -16.66 -5.22
CA GLN A 338 21.23 -17.35 -4.00
C GLN A 338 21.21 -16.39 -2.82
N ILE A 339 20.58 -16.80 -1.72
CA ILE A 339 20.59 -16.05 -0.47
C ILE A 339 21.19 -16.88 0.66
N HIS A 340 21.73 -16.17 1.64
CA HIS A 340 22.30 -16.78 2.83
C HIS A 340 21.21 -17.41 3.72
N PRO A 341 21.37 -18.66 4.22
CA PRO A 341 20.34 -19.33 5.02
C PRO A 341 19.91 -18.55 6.28
N LEU A 342 20.85 -17.87 6.96
CA LEU A 342 20.56 -17.13 8.18
C LEU A 342 19.69 -15.88 7.96
N VAL A 343 19.63 -15.34 6.73
CA VAL A 343 18.78 -14.16 6.44
C VAL A 343 17.33 -14.55 6.15
N CYS A 344 17.03 -15.83 5.92
CA CYS A 344 15.67 -16.30 5.62
C CYS A 344 14.68 -15.96 6.74
N GLY A 345 15.11 -16.05 8.01
CA GLY A 345 14.28 -15.64 9.14
C GLY A 345 13.90 -14.15 9.11
N ALA A 346 14.79 -13.29 8.62
CA ALA A 346 14.53 -11.86 8.46
C ALA A 346 13.58 -11.57 7.28
N PHE A 347 13.71 -12.28 6.16
CA PHE A 347 12.79 -12.12 5.02
C PHE A 347 11.47 -12.89 5.20
N ASN A 348 11.38 -13.73 6.24
CA ASN A 348 10.33 -14.74 6.41
C ASN A 348 10.20 -15.64 5.16
N ALA A 349 11.31 -15.96 4.52
CA ALA A 349 11.40 -16.63 3.22
C ALA A 349 11.74 -18.10 3.35
N ASP A 350 11.22 -18.91 2.43
CA ASP A 350 11.56 -20.32 2.22
C ASP A 350 11.98 -20.56 0.76
N PHE A 351 12.28 -21.82 0.42
CA PHE A 351 12.86 -22.20 -0.87
C PHE A 351 11.91 -23.08 -1.71
N ASP A 352 10.61 -22.88 -1.58
CA ASP A 352 9.56 -23.67 -2.26
C ASP A 352 9.05 -23.04 -3.58
N GLY A 353 9.59 -21.88 -3.96
CA GLY A 353 9.16 -21.11 -5.13
C GLY A 353 9.10 -19.60 -4.90
N ASP A 354 9.39 -19.16 -3.68
CA ASP A 354 9.52 -17.77 -3.30
C ASP A 354 10.40 -16.95 -4.25
N GLN A 355 10.03 -15.70 -4.45
CA GLN A 355 10.71 -14.77 -5.35
C GLN A 355 11.14 -13.50 -4.62
N MET A 356 12.31 -12.99 -4.95
CA MET A 356 12.81 -11.71 -4.45
C MET A 356 13.04 -10.72 -5.58
N ALA A 357 12.77 -9.46 -5.28
CA ALA A 357 13.12 -8.34 -6.15
C ALA A 357 14.50 -7.80 -5.79
N VAL A 358 15.31 -7.53 -6.81
CA VAL A 358 16.64 -6.91 -6.72
C VAL A 358 16.52 -5.47 -7.19
N HIS A 359 17.14 -4.53 -6.48
CA HIS A 359 17.26 -3.13 -6.91
C HIS A 359 18.70 -2.66 -6.80
N VAL A 360 19.14 -1.83 -7.75
CA VAL A 360 20.51 -1.30 -7.80
C VAL A 360 20.54 0.17 -7.35
N PRO A 361 21.23 0.53 -6.25
CA PRO A 361 21.42 1.91 -5.83
C PRO A 361 22.37 2.65 -6.78
N LEU A 362 21.89 3.71 -7.43
CA LEU A 362 22.66 4.37 -8.51
C LEU A 362 23.57 5.51 -8.03
N SER A 363 23.14 6.31 -7.05
CA SER A 363 23.94 7.44 -6.56
C SER A 363 24.98 6.98 -5.55
N ALA A 364 26.09 7.72 -5.44
CA ALA A 364 27.14 7.40 -4.48
C ALA A 364 26.64 7.43 -3.03
N GLU A 365 25.74 8.37 -2.71
CA GLU A 365 25.10 8.47 -1.39
C GLU A 365 24.23 7.25 -1.11
N ALA A 366 23.43 6.80 -2.08
CA ALA A 366 22.58 5.62 -1.92
C ALA A 366 23.41 4.33 -1.77
N GLN A 367 24.53 4.23 -2.49
CA GLN A 367 25.46 3.11 -2.33
C GLN A 367 26.13 3.12 -0.95
N ALA A 368 26.56 4.29 -0.48
CA ALA A 368 27.13 4.45 0.85
C ALA A 368 26.09 4.13 1.94
N GLU A 369 24.87 4.64 1.82
CA GLU A 369 23.75 4.34 2.73
C GLU A 369 23.45 2.83 2.77
N ALA A 370 23.42 2.17 1.61
CA ALA A 370 23.21 0.74 1.53
C ALA A 370 24.31 -0.05 2.25
N LYS A 371 25.59 0.33 2.09
CA LYS A 371 26.73 -0.32 2.75
C LYS A 371 26.77 -0.08 4.26
N VAL A 372 26.46 1.13 4.70
CA VAL A 372 26.61 1.55 6.10
C VAL A 372 25.39 1.20 6.95
N LEU A 373 24.17 1.33 6.42
CA LEU A 373 22.95 1.13 7.20
C LEU A 373 22.22 -0.17 6.84
N MET A 374 22.08 -0.47 5.55
CA MET A 374 21.18 -1.54 5.09
C MET A 374 21.86 -2.91 4.94
N ARG A 375 23.19 -2.99 5.06
CA ARG A 375 23.94 -4.24 4.90
C ARG A 375 23.43 -5.29 5.88
N SER A 376 23.28 -6.54 5.44
CA SER A 376 22.70 -7.62 6.27
C SER A 376 23.44 -7.81 7.61
N MET A 377 24.76 -7.64 7.62
CA MET A 377 25.59 -7.70 8.84
C MET A 377 25.17 -6.74 9.94
N ASN A 378 24.63 -5.57 9.59
CA ASN A 378 24.24 -4.56 10.60
C ASN A 378 22.86 -4.88 11.21
N ASN A 379 22.15 -5.86 10.64
CA ASN A 379 20.75 -6.15 10.89
C ASN A 379 20.55 -7.51 11.57
N VAL A 380 21.45 -7.89 12.48
CA VAL A 380 21.41 -9.16 13.23
C VAL A 380 20.29 -9.18 14.27
N LEU A 381 20.05 -8.04 14.93
CA LEU A 381 19.06 -7.91 16.00
C LEU A 381 17.71 -7.38 15.48
N SER A 382 16.64 -7.89 16.08
CA SER A 382 15.28 -7.41 15.84
C SER A 382 15.07 -6.01 16.43
N PRO A 383 14.53 -5.06 15.65
CA PRO A 383 14.24 -3.71 16.14
C PRO A 383 13.16 -3.66 17.23
N ALA A 384 12.31 -4.69 17.31
CA ALA A 384 11.14 -4.68 18.20
C ALA A 384 11.47 -5.12 19.63
N ASN A 385 12.40 -6.06 19.80
CA ASN A 385 12.69 -6.71 21.07
C ASN A 385 14.19 -6.90 21.37
N GLY A 386 15.10 -6.50 20.46
CA GLY A 386 16.54 -6.65 20.65
C GLY A 386 17.06 -8.08 20.50
N ASN A 387 16.19 -9.07 20.31
CA ASN A 387 16.60 -10.46 20.16
C ASN A 387 17.24 -10.72 18.79
N PRO A 388 18.25 -11.61 18.67
CA PRO A 388 18.81 -12.02 17.39
C PRO A 388 17.74 -12.64 16.47
N ILE A 389 17.56 -12.07 15.27
CA ILE A 389 16.62 -12.58 14.26
C ILE A 389 17.30 -13.57 13.31
N MET A 390 18.56 -13.31 12.96
CA MET A 390 19.35 -14.12 12.02
C MET A 390 19.96 -15.36 12.69
N THR A 391 19.14 -16.11 13.43
CA THR A 391 19.61 -17.29 14.16
C THR A 391 19.61 -18.53 13.29
N SER A 392 20.51 -19.48 13.58
CA SER A 392 20.50 -20.80 12.96
C SER A 392 19.15 -21.49 13.16
N SER A 393 18.63 -22.08 12.09
CA SER A 393 17.35 -22.77 12.06
C SER A 393 17.49 -24.22 11.63
N GLN A 394 16.52 -25.05 12.04
CA GLN A 394 16.34 -26.43 11.57
C GLN A 394 17.65 -27.25 11.64
N ASP A 395 18.17 -27.69 10.50
CA ASP A 395 19.31 -28.60 10.38
C ASP A 395 20.58 -28.05 11.03
N MET A 396 20.81 -26.73 10.96
CA MET A 396 21.97 -26.12 11.61
C MET A 396 21.90 -26.31 13.14
N VAL A 397 20.71 -26.14 13.72
CA VAL A 397 20.48 -26.35 15.15
C VAL A 397 20.62 -27.82 15.48
N LEU A 398 20.07 -28.70 14.64
CA LEU A 398 20.16 -30.15 14.84
C LEU A 398 21.61 -30.63 14.83
N GLY A 399 22.45 -30.14 13.92
CA GLY A 399 23.88 -30.45 13.87
C GLY A 399 24.62 -29.96 15.11
N CYS A 400 24.37 -28.71 15.54
CA CYS A 400 24.96 -28.15 16.76
C CYS A 400 24.55 -28.94 18.02
N TYR A 401 23.27 -29.29 18.12
CA TYR A 401 22.76 -30.09 19.22
C TYR A 401 23.38 -31.48 19.21
N TYR A 402 23.35 -32.17 18.07
CA TYR A 402 23.92 -33.50 17.90
C TYR A 402 25.38 -33.52 18.36
N MET A 403 26.23 -32.60 17.90
CA MET A 403 27.65 -32.64 18.30
C MET A 403 27.88 -32.38 19.79
N THR A 404 27.01 -31.59 20.45
CA THR A 404 27.23 -31.14 21.84
C THR A 404 26.59 -32.04 22.89
N VAL A 405 25.75 -32.99 22.47
CA VAL A 405 25.16 -34.02 23.34
C VAL A 405 26.26 -34.97 23.84
N GLU A 406 26.14 -35.34 25.11
CA GLU A 406 26.93 -36.39 25.76
C GLU A 406 26.14 -37.70 25.83
N LYS A 407 26.82 -38.82 25.66
CA LYS A 407 26.27 -40.16 25.84
C LYS A 407 27.22 -40.99 26.69
N GLU A 408 26.64 -41.74 27.62
CA GLU A 408 27.39 -42.73 28.41
C GLU A 408 27.64 -43.98 27.57
N GLN A 409 28.68 -44.75 27.92
CA GLN A 409 29.09 -46.00 27.27
C GLN A 409 29.61 -45.84 25.83
N GLU A 410 30.26 -44.71 25.56
CA GLU A 410 30.86 -44.40 24.26
C GLU A 410 32.35 -44.74 24.21
N LEU A 411 32.87 -44.95 22.99
CA LEU A 411 34.28 -45.29 22.78
C LEU A 411 35.20 -44.18 23.30
N GLY A 412 36.00 -44.48 24.32
CA GLY A 412 36.98 -43.54 24.88
C GLY A 412 36.46 -42.70 26.06
N GLU A 413 35.32 -43.08 26.64
CA GLU A 413 34.83 -42.54 27.91
C GLU A 413 35.88 -42.54 29.03
N GLY A 414 35.93 -41.46 29.80
CA GLY A 414 36.79 -41.30 30.98
C GLY A 414 38.26 -41.04 30.70
N LYS A 415 38.69 -41.01 29.43
CA LYS A 415 40.08 -40.73 29.05
C LYS A 415 40.51 -39.31 29.42
N PHE A 416 41.82 -39.17 29.68
CA PHE A 416 42.47 -37.91 30.00
C PHE A 416 43.28 -37.42 28.80
N PHE A 417 43.12 -36.15 28.45
CA PHE A 417 43.84 -35.51 27.35
C PHE A 417 44.56 -34.24 27.84
N SER A 418 45.76 -34.02 27.30
CA SER A 418 46.61 -32.89 27.67
C SER A 418 46.21 -31.58 26.96
N SER A 419 45.58 -31.67 25.79
CA SER A 419 45.17 -30.52 24.97
C SER A 419 43.91 -30.80 24.12
N PRO A 420 43.22 -29.74 23.65
CA PRO A 420 42.18 -29.84 22.62
C PRO A 420 42.66 -30.55 21.36
N ASP A 421 43.85 -30.22 20.87
CA ASP A 421 44.40 -30.75 19.62
C ASP A 421 44.62 -32.27 19.69
N GLU A 422 45.13 -32.76 20.83
CA GLU A 422 45.27 -34.21 21.08
C GLU A 422 43.91 -34.92 21.05
N THR A 423 42.88 -34.27 21.56
CA THR A 423 41.52 -34.79 21.58
C THR A 423 40.94 -34.90 20.16
N ILE A 424 41.10 -33.85 19.36
CA ILE A 424 40.64 -33.79 17.96
C ILE A 424 41.41 -34.80 17.11
N MET A 425 42.70 -34.96 17.38
CA MET A 425 43.54 -35.99 16.75
C MET A 425 43.02 -37.40 17.07
N ALA A 426 42.74 -37.70 18.35
CA ALA A 426 42.21 -39.00 18.76
C ALA A 426 40.84 -39.31 18.12
N TYR A 427 39.97 -38.30 18.00
CA TYR A 427 38.71 -38.41 17.24
C TYR A 427 38.95 -38.67 15.76
N SER A 428 39.89 -37.97 15.15
CA SER A 428 40.23 -38.12 13.71
C SER A 428 40.78 -39.52 13.39
N PHE A 429 41.52 -40.14 14.33
CA PHE A 429 41.98 -41.53 14.23
C PHE A 429 40.92 -42.58 14.61
N GLY A 430 39.69 -42.18 14.94
CA GLY A 430 38.61 -43.11 15.33
C GLY A 430 38.84 -43.80 16.68
N ARG A 431 39.72 -43.26 17.54
CA ARG A 431 40.05 -43.81 18.88
C ARG A 431 39.16 -43.24 20.00
N LEU A 432 38.30 -42.29 19.66
CA LEU A 432 37.41 -41.55 20.55
C LEU A 432 36.12 -41.20 19.80
N ALA A 433 34.97 -41.44 20.41
CA ALA A 433 33.66 -41.07 19.86
C ALA A 433 33.31 -39.60 20.13
N LEU A 434 32.42 -39.03 19.31
CA LEU A 434 32.05 -37.60 19.39
C LEU A 434 31.38 -37.22 20.72
N HIS A 435 30.53 -38.11 21.24
CA HIS A 435 29.70 -37.89 22.43
C HIS A 435 30.32 -38.42 23.73
N ALA A 436 31.51 -39.04 23.65
CA ALA A 436 32.16 -39.65 24.81
C ALA A 436 32.58 -38.57 25.85
N PRO A 437 32.22 -38.74 27.14
CA PRO A 437 32.64 -37.81 28.18
C PRO A 437 34.12 -38.05 28.51
N ILE A 438 34.93 -37.00 28.37
CA ILE A 438 36.39 -37.01 28.55
C ILE A 438 36.84 -35.91 29.50
N ASN A 439 38.04 -36.05 30.05
CA ASN A 439 38.69 -35.04 30.87
C ASN A 439 39.83 -34.40 30.08
N VAL A 440 39.70 -33.13 29.71
CA VAL A 440 40.72 -32.40 28.94
C VAL A 440 41.18 -31.16 29.70
N ARG A 441 42.46 -30.83 29.57
CA ARG A 441 43.02 -29.59 30.12
C ARG A 441 42.72 -28.42 29.19
N LEU A 442 41.85 -27.51 29.63
CA LEU A 442 41.45 -26.29 28.91
C LEU A 442 41.88 -25.06 29.71
N LYS A 443 42.68 -24.16 29.09
CA LYS A 443 43.19 -22.93 29.72
C LYS A 443 43.77 -23.18 31.12
N GLY A 444 44.54 -24.27 31.28
CA GLY A 444 45.20 -24.65 32.53
C GLY A 444 44.33 -25.39 33.56
N LYS A 445 43.01 -25.56 33.33
CA LYS A 445 42.12 -26.31 34.24
C LYS A 445 41.63 -27.60 33.58
N MET A 446 41.59 -28.69 34.36
CA MET A 446 40.93 -29.93 33.90
C MET A 446 39.42 -29.73 33.89
N ARG A 447 38.78 -30.04 32.77
CA ARG A 447 37.32 -29.96 32.60
C ARG A 447 36.79 -31.24 31.99
N ARG A 448 35.64 -31.71 32.50
CA ARG A 448 34.87 -32.80 31.90
C ARG A 448 34.03 -32.24 30.76
N THR A 449 34.23 -32.72 29.53
CA THR A 449 33.54 -32.25 28.32
C THR A 449 33.50 -33.34 27.25
N THR A 450 33.08 -33.02 26.03
CA THR A 450 33.08 -33.95 24.88
C THR A 450 33.88 -33.35 23.73
N VAL A 451 34.31 -34.20 22.77
CA VAL A 451 35.02 -33.72 21.57
C VAL A 451 34.15 -32.74 20.79
N GLY A 452 32.87 -33.03 20.63
CA GLY A 452 31.98 -32.15 19.88
C GLY A 452 31.77 -30.78 20.53
N ARG A 453 31.79 -30.69 21.87
CA ARG A 453 31.80 -29.40 22.57
C ARG A 453 33.11 -28.63 22.33
N ILE A 454 34.25 -29.30 22.28
CA ILE A 454 35.53 -28.65 21.96
C ILE A 454 35.47 -28.03 20.57
N ILE A 455 35.05 -28.81 19.56
CA ILE A 455 34.90 -28.36 18.17
C ILE A 455 33.92 -27.19 18.07
N PHE A 456 32.79 -27.25 18.78
CA PHE A 456 31.84 -26.14 18.80
C PHE A 456 32.47 -24.85 19.36
N ASN A 457 33.25 -24.94 20.45
CA ASN A 457 33.89 -23.79 21.06
C ASN A 457 34.98 -23.14 20.18
N GLU A 458 35.55 -23.85 19.20
CA GLU A 458 36.46 -23.24 18.20
C GLU A 458 35.76 -22.25 17.27
N THR A 459 34.43 -22.34 17.14
CA THR A 459 33.64 -21.36 16.38
C THR A 459 33.48 -20.03 17.09
N LEU A 460 33.63 -20.03 18.43
CA LEU A 460 33.41 -18.87 19.28
C LEU A 460 34.70 -18.05 19.44
N PRO A 461 34.61 -16.76 19.83
CA PRO A 461 35.78 -15.95 20.13
C PRO A 461 36.64 -16.57 21.24
N GLN A 462 37.97 -16.41 21.17
CA GLN A 462 38.90 -17.06 22.11
C GLN A 462 38.67 -16.68 23.58
N ASP A 463 38.20 -15.47 23.82
CA ASP A 463 37.88 -14.90 25.13
C ASP A 463 36.44 -15.17 25.59
N TYR A 464 35.61 -15.80 24.74
CA TYR A 464 34.27 -16.21 25.12
C TYR A 464 34.30 -17.35 26.16
N GLU A 465 33.24 -17.41 26.96
CA GLU A 465 33.10 -18.44 27.99
C GLU A 465 32.89 -19.82 27.34
N TYR A 466 33.59 -20.83 27.85
CA TYR A 466 33.52 -22.16 27.28
C TYR A 466 32.13 -22.78 27.51
N VAL A 467 31.43 -23.06 26.42
CA VAL A 467 30.09 -23.66 26.42
C VAL A 467 30.22 -25.16 26.66
N ASN A 468 29.79 -25.62 27.85
CA ASN A 468 29.85 -27.02 28.24
C ASN A 468 28.48 -27.69 28.40
N THR A 469 27.46 -27.17 27.73
CA THR A 469 26.09 -27.71 27.74
C THR A 469 25.69 -28.14 26.33
N PRO A 470 24.68 -29.02 26.18
CA PRO A 470 24.06 -29.27 24.88
C PRO A 470 23.51 -27.96 24.31
N VAL A 471 23.81 -27.69 23.05
CA VAL A 471 23.48 -26.44 22.38
C VAL A 471 22.19 -26.63 21.59
N SER A 472 21.05 -26.29 22.19
CA SER A 472 19.76 -26.23 21.50
C SER A 472 19.55 -24.86 20.87
N LYS A 473 18.38 -24.66 20.23
CA LYS A 473 18.00 -23.37 19.65
C LYS A 473 18.04 -22.24 20.68
N LYS A 474 17.66 -22.52 21.93
CA LYS A 474 17.62 -21.50 22.98
C LYS A 474 19.03 -21.03 23.34
N GLU A 475 19.96 -21.96 23.55
CA GLU A 475 21.35 -21.64 23.86
C GLU A 475 22.02 -20.90 22.70
N LEU A 476 21.75 -21.26 21.44
CA LEU A 476 22.27 -20.51 20.29
C LEU A 476 21.80 -19.05 20.26
N VAL A 477 20.54 -18.80 20.59
CA VAL A 477 20.01 -17.42 20.67
C VAL A 477 20.71 -16.65 21.80
N THR A 478 20.91 -17.28 22.96
CA THR A 478 21.61 -16.66 24.09
C THR A 478 23.07 -16.35 23.77
N ILE A 479 23.80 -17.31 23.19
CA ILE A 479 25.20 -17.15 22.77
C ILE A 479 25.31 -15.98 21.78
N LEU A 480 24.44 -15.95 20.76
CA LEU A 480 24.45 -14.88 19.76
C LEU A 480 24.10 -13.50 20.36
N ALA A 481 23.17 -13.44 21.32
CA ALA A 481 22.83 -12.20 22.01
C ALA A 481 24.02 -11.68 22.83
N GLU A 482 24.67 -12.54 23.61
CA GLU A 482 25.87 -12.18 24.37
C GLU A 482 27.03 -11.78 23.45
N CYS A 483 27.19 -12.47 22.32
CA CYS A 483 28.20 -12.10 21.34
C CYS A 483 27.93 -10.72 20.74
N ALA A 484 26.67 -10.41 20.43
CA ALA A 484 26.25 -9.12 19.88
C ALA A 484 26.47 -7.95 20.86
N GLU A 485 26.41 -8.20 22.18
CA GLU A 485 26.67 -7.18 23.20
C GLU A 485 28.17 -6.96 23.46
N ARG A 486 28.98 -8.03 23.41
CA ARG A 486 30.39 -7.98 23.83
C ARG A 486 31.37 -7.71 22.69
N TYR A 487 31.06 -8.17 21.48
CA TYR A 487 32.00 -8.14 20.35
C TYR A 487 31.54 -7.19 19.24
N PRO A 488 32.48 -6.66 18.44
CA PRO A 488 32.12 -5.90 17.25
C PRO A 488 31.37 -6.78 16.25
N ILE A 489 30.49 -6.16 15.47
CA ILE A 489 29.60 -6.86 14.54
C ILE A 489 30.35 -7.77 13.55
N SER A 490 31.56 -7.40 13.14
CA SER A 490 32.41 -8.20 12.26
C SER A 490 32.71 -9.59 12.85
N VAL A 491 33.08 -9.64 14.13
CA VAL A 491 33.37 -10.89 14.84
C VAL A 491 32.09 -11.71 15.00
N VAL A 492 30.98 -11.06 15.35
CA VAL A 492 29.67 -11.74 15.46
C VAL A 492 29.27 -12.39 14.15
N THR A 493 29.43 -11.70 13.03
CA THR A 493 29.08 -12.23 11.70
C THR A 493 29.96 -13.42 11.30
N GLU A 494 31.24 -13.40 11.67
CA GLU A 494 32.15 -14.52 11.44
C GLU A 494 31.77 -15.74 12.29
N VAL A 495 31.43 -15.53 13.57
CA VAL A 495 30.93 -16.59 14.46
C VAL A 495 29.65 -17.21 13.89
N MET A 496 28.72 -16.39 13.40
CA MET A 496 27.48 -16.87 12.77
C MET A 496 27.75 -17.73 11.53
N ASP A 497 28.68 -17.31 10.66
CA ASP A 497 29.06 -18.07 9.47
C ASP A 497 29.75 -19.39 9.83
N ARG A 498 30.62 -19.41 10.85
CA ARG A 498 31.27 -20.63 11.37
C ARG A 498 30.28 -21.60 12.00
N ILE A 499 29.34 -21.10 12.82
CA ILE A 499 28.27 -21.92 13.44
C ILE A 499 27.40 -22.55 12.36
N LYS A 500 27.03 -21.80 11.32
CA LYS A 500 26.30 -22.32 10.16
C LYS A 500 27.07 -23.47 9.49
N GLU A 501 28.35 -23.26 9.17
CA GLU A 501 29.18 -24.24 8.47
C GLU A 501 29.32 -25.54 9.28
N ILE A 502 29.67 -25.43 10.56
CA ILE A 502 29.80 -26.57 11.46
C ILE A 502 28.44 -27.26 11.68
N GLY A 503 27.36 -26.48 11.83
CA GLY A 503 26.00 -26.99 11.96
C GLY A 503 25.61 -27.87 10.77
N PHE A 504 25.78 -27.40 9.54
CA PHE A 504 25.52 -28.21 8.35
C PHE A 504 26.42 -29.44 8.27
N ARG A 505 27.73 -29.28 8.52
CA ARG A 505 28.70 -30.38 8.45
C ARG A 505 28.33 -31.52 9.39
N PHE A 506 28.00 -31.22 10.65
CA PHE A 506 27.66 -32.25 11.63
C PHE A 506 26.23 -32.77 11.48
N ALA A 507 25.29 -31.97 10.96
CA ALA A 507 23.97 -32.48 10.59
C ALA A 507 24.07 -33.56 9.50
N THR A 508 24.87 -33.32 8.46
CA THR A 508 25.11 -34.32 7.41
C THR A 508 25.82 -35.56 7.95
N ARG A 509 26.84 -35.40 8.80
CA ARG A 509 27.58 -36.54 9.40
C ARG A 509 26.74 -37.36 10.38
N ALA A 510 25.76 -36.74 11.04
CA ALA A 510 24.87 -37.44 11.94
C ALA A 510 24.00 -38.47 11.20
N GLY A 511 23.75 -38.27 9.89
CA GLY A 511 22.98 -39.20 9.08
C GLY A 511 21.56 -39.43 9.61
N LEU A 512 20.99 -38.43 10.30
CA LEU A 512 19.69 -38.55 10.94
C LEU A 512 18.61 -38.72 9.87
N THR A 513 17.79 -39.75 10.06
CA THR A 513 16.60 -40.04 9.26
C THR A 513 15.43 -40.23 10.22
N ILE A 514 14.22 -40.19 9.68
CA ILE A 514 13.01 -40.57 10.42
C ILE A 514 12.36 -41.75 9.71
N GLY A 515 12.29 -42.88 10.41
CA GLY A 515 11.57 -44.08 10.01
C GLY A 515 10.20 -44.17 10.68
N MET A 516 9.40 -45.15 10.27
CA MET A 516 8.12 -45.44 10.93
C MET A 516 8.32 -45.97 12.35
N ASP A 517 9.42 -46.70 12.59
CA ASP A 517 9.75 -47.30 13.89
C ASP A 517 10.23 -46.26 14.93
N ASP A 518 10.61 -45.05 14.50
CA ASP A 518 10.97 -43.96 15.43
C ASP A 518 9.73 -43.34 16.11
N ILE A 519 8.53 -43.69 15.65
CA ILE A 519 7.25 -43.20 16.18
C ILE A 519 6.71 -44.23 17.17
N ASP A 520 7.14 -44.11 18.43
CA ASP A 520 6.61 -44.93 19.53
C ASP A 520 5.12 -44.61 19.78
N VAL A 521 4.22 -45.52 19.39
CA VAL A 521 2.79 -45.43 19.71
C VAL A 521 2.57 -45.92 21.15
N PRO A 522 2.05 -45.07 22.06
CA PRO A 522 1.82 -45.48 23.45
C PRO A 522 0.83 -46.65 23.52
N PRO A 523 1.10 -47.70 24.33
CA PRO A 523 0.21 -48.86 24.46
C PRO A 523 -1.23 -48.48 24.84
N ALA A 524 -1.40 -47.43 25.64
CA ALA A 524 -2.69 -46.95 26.16
C ALA A 524 -3.66 -46.41 25.09
N LEU A 525 -3.18 -46.07 23.88
CA LEU A 525 -4.05 -45.64 22.78
C LEU A 525 -4.91 -46.78 22.23
N SER A 526 -4.48 -48.04 22.40
CA SER A 526 -5.26 -49.22 22.02
C SER A 526 -6.43 -49.47 22.98
N CYS A 527 -6.20 -49.30 24.29
CA CYS A 527 -7.23 -49.50 25.32
C CYS A 527 -8.33 -48.42 25.30
N ARG A 528 -8.02 -47.15 25.00
CA ARG A 528 -9.03 -46.07 24.95
C ARG A 528 -10.00 -46.19 23.77
N LYS A 529 -9.60 -46.81 22.66
CA LYS A 529 -10.51 -47.08 21.53
C LYS A 529 -11.48 -48.22 21.82
N ALA A 530 -11.12 -49.18 22.68
CA ALA A 530 -12.00 -50.26 23.10
C ALA A 530 -13.04 -49.83 24.17
N GLY A 531 -12.76 -48.77 24.94
CA GLY A 531 -13.66 -48.26 25.99
C GLY A 531 -14.78 -47.32 25.51
N GLY A 532 -14.93 -47.09 24.20
CA GLY A 532 -15.99 -46.25 23.61
C GLY A 532 -17.17 -47.03 23.02
N ALA A 533 -17.16 -48.36 23.13
CA ALA A 533 -18.25 -49.25 22.74
C ALA A 533 -18.47 -50.28 23.86
N ALA A 534 -18.93 -49.80 25.01
CA ALA A 534 -19.54 -50.62 26.07
C ALA A 534 -20.61 -49.78 26.77
#